data_AF-W8CCI7-F1
#
_entry.id   AF-W8CCI7-F1
#
_cell.length_a   1.000
_cell.length_b   1.000
_cell.length_c   1.000
_cell.angle_alpha   90.00
_cell.angle_beta   90.00
_cell.angle_gamma   90.00
#
_symmetry.space_group_name_H-M   'P 1'
#
loop_
_entity.id
_entity.type
_entity.pdbx_description
1 polymer ?
#
loop_
_entity_poly.entity_id
_entity_poly.type
_entity_poly.pdbx_seq_one_letter_code
_entity_poly.pdbx_strand_id
1 'polypeptide(L)'
;MWWSKNATIEDWFDEMVGQANILNRFANIRMEDIRGIRVPFLRVGWNKQFLMMKEFGFVYDASMVAPFSNPPIWPYTLDYKMSHACTGVNQNCPSRSYRGIWEMVINQLEVGEFTCGMIDSCPSQLSGEDVYRMLTHNFKRHYLSNRAPFGLYFHATWFKNNDYLQAFLHFMDDLQKLPDVYFVTNQQAIQWMRQPTTNSQLHTLEAWGCKIPQLDSREKVCNIANTCKLRSRVLQQDRYLYTCNECPAQYPWIRNEFGLE
;
A
#
# COMPACT_ATOMS: atom_id res chain seq x y z
N MET A 1 -17.36 12.57 5.03
CA MET A 1 -16.15 11.85 4.60
C MET A 1 -14.99 12.42 5.40
N TRP A 2 -14.65 11.79 6.52
CA TRP A 2 -13.80 12.39 7.56
C TRP A 2 -12.38 12.69 7.04
N TRP A 3 -11.72 11.72 6.40
CA TRP A 3 -10.38 11.85 5.83
C TRP A 3 -10.19 13.06 4.90
N SER A 4 -11.06 13.24 3.90
CA SER A 4 -10.87 14.27 2.87
C SER A 4 -11.29 15.69 3.28
N LYS A 5 -12.11 15.84 4.33
CA LYS A 5 -12.73 17.14 4.68
C LYS A 5 -12.54 17.56 6.13
N ASN A 6 -12.56 16.62 7.07
CA ASN A 6 -12.65 16.94 8.51
C ASN A 6 -11.34 16.69 9.25
N ALA A 7 -10.57 15.67 8.86
CA ALA A 7 -9.31 15.35 9.52
C ALA A 7 -8.37 16.57 9.57
N THR A 8 -7.88 16.88 10.77
CA THR A 8 -6.84 17.90 10.99
C THR A 8 -5.46 17.32 10.72
N ILE A 9 -4.42 18.14 10.76
CA ILE A 9 -3.04 17.65 10.59
C ILE A 9 -2.67 16.73 11.77
N GLU A 10 -3.14 17.07 12.96
CA GLU A 10 -2.98 16.27 14.18
C GLU A 10 -3.70 14.93 14.03
N ASP A 11 -4.91 14.90 13.47
CA ASP A 11 -5.60 13.63 13.19
C ASP A 11 -4.81 12.75 12.20
N TRP A 12 -4.22 13.35 11.16
CA TRP A 12 -3.35 12.64 10.22
C TRP A 12 -2.10 12.06 10.90
N PHE A 13 -1.53 12.81 11.83
CA PHE A 13 -0.41 12.35 12.65
C PHE A 13 -0.84 11.19 13.54
N ASP A 14 -1.87 11.39 14.38
CA ASP A 14 -2.34 10.38 15.32
C ASP A 14 -2.74 9.07 14.63
N GLU A 15 -3.29 9.13 13.41
CA GLU A 15 -3.65 7.95 12.62
C GLU A 15 -2.43 7.28 11.98
N MET A 16 -1.66 8.01 11.15
CA MET A 16 -0.63 7.39 10.32
C MET A 16 0.68 7.17 11.08
N VAL A 17 1.10 8.16 11.88
CA VAL A 17 2.28 8.07 12.74
C VAL A 17 2.00 7.16 13.93
N GLY A 18 0.81 7.28 14.54
CA GLY A 18 0.39 6.38 15.61
C GLY A 18 0.42 4.92 15.16
N GLN A 19 -0.04 4.61 13.95
CA GLN A 19 0.06 3.26 13.40
C GLN A 19 1.52 2.81 13.19
N ALA A 20 2.40 3.69 12.69
CA ALA A 20 3.82 3.39 12.55
C ALA A 20 4.48 3.09 13.91
N ASN A 21 4.13 3.84 14.95
CA ASN A 21 4.56 3.60 16.33
C ASN A 21 4.06 2.26 16.87
N ILE A 22 2.79 1.90 16.62
CA ILE A 22 2.24 0.59 17.00
C ILE A 22 3.02 -0.54 16.33
N LEU A 23 3.29 -0.46 15.02
CA LEU A 23 4.06 -1.45 14.28
C LEU A 23 5.49 -1.56 14.82
N ASN A 24 6.14 -0.43 15.08
CA ASN A 24 7.49 -0.41 15.64
C ASN A 24 7.53 -1.06 17.03
N ARG A 25 6.59 -0.70 17.91
CA ARG A 25 6.55 -1.17 19.30
C ARG A 25 6.12 -2.62 19.44
N PHE A 26 5.12 -3.07 18.68
CA PHE A 26 4.47 -4.37 18.92
C PHE A 26 4.79 -5.42 17.86
N ALA A 27 5.35 -5.03 16.71
CA ALA A 27 5.86 -5.96 15.70
C ALA A 27 7.38 -5.90 15.54
N ASN A 28 8.08 -5.05 16.30
CA ASN A 28 9.54 -4.86 16.24
C ASN A 28 10.04 -4.51 14.83
N ILE A 29 9.23 -3.82 14.03
CA ILE A 29 9.61 -3.33 12.71
C ILE A 29 10.37 -2.00 12.88
N ARG A 30 11.51 -1.84 12.22
CA ARG A 30 12.27 -0.59 12.29
C ARG A 30 11.46 0.56 11.72
N MET A 31 11.55 1.73 12.35
CA MET A 31 10.79 2.90 11.89
C MET A 31 11.23 3.30 10.48
N GLU A 32 12.52 3.13 10.17
CA GLU A 32 13.11 3.33 8.85
C GLU A 32 12.67 2.31 7.78
N ASP A 33 11.91 1.29 8.11
CA ASP A 33 11.33 0.35 7.12
C ASP A 33 9.85 0.68 6.82
N ILE A 34 9.21 1.51 7.65
CA ILE A 34 7.83 1.95 7.47
C ILE A 34 7.81 3.21 6.61
N ARG A 35 7.76 3.03 5.28
CA ARG A 35 7.98 4.12 4.30
C ARG A 35 6.75 4.62 3.57
N GLY A 36 5.68 3.84 3.55
CA GLY A 36 4.51 4.13 2.74
C GLY A 36 3.24 4.30 3.55
N ILE A 37 2.29 5.06 3.02
CA ILE A 37 0.92 5.08 3.51
C ILE A 37 -0.08 4.73 2.41
N ARG A 38 -1.25 4.23 2.82
CA ARG A 38 -2.45 4.16 2.00
C ARG A 38 -3.64 4.52 2.86
N VAL A 39 -4.38 5.55 2.44
CA VAL A 39 -5.49 6.10 3.20
C VAL A 39 -6.71 5.17 3.11
N PRO A 40 -7.43 4.92 4.21
CA PRO A 40 -8.66 4.15 4.19
C PRO A 40 -9.66 4.65 3.15
N PHE A 41 -10.26 3.70 2.42
CA PHE A 41 -11.22 3.95 1.34
C PHE A 41 -10.68 4.83 0.20
N LEU A 42 -9.35 4.96 0.09
CA LEU A 42 -8.66 5.80 -0.89
C LEU A 42 -9.12 7.26 -0.84
N ARG A 43 -9.43 7.77 0.36
CA ARG A 43 -9.96 9.14 0.56
C ARG A 43 -8.84 10.13 0.81
N VAL A 44 -8.25 10.64 -0.27
CA VAL A 44 -7.10 11.55 -0.23
C VAL A 44 -7.40 12.77 0.66
N GLY A 45 -6.46 13.10 1.54
CA GLY A 45 -6.56 14.08 2.62
C GLY A 45 -6.11 15.49 2.27
N TRP A 46 -6.21 15.88 1.00
CA TRP A 46 -5.72 17.16 0.49
C TRP A 46 -4.26 17.42 0.90
N ASN A 47 -3.90 18.69 1.03
CA ASN A 47 -2.59 19.14 1.48
C ASN A 47 -2.18 18.64 2.88
N LYS A 48 -3.15 18.36 3.78
CA LYS A 48 -2.84 17.98 5.17
C LYS A 48 -2.15 16.61 5.25
N GLN A 49 -2.61 15.64 4.45
CA GLN A 49 -1.99 14.32 4.34
C GLN A 49 -0.52 14.43 3.97
N PHE A 50 -0.21 15.13 2.87
CA PHE A 50 1.16 15.21 2.35
C PHE A 50 2.06 16.13 3.18
N LEU A 51 1.49 17.12 3.88
CA LEU A 51 2.23 17.88 4.86
C LEU A 51 2.67 16.98 6.02
N MET A 52 1.75 16.21 6.61
CA MET A 52 2.09 15.23 7.65
C MET A 52 3.15 14.24 7.17
N MET A 53 2.98 13.70 5.96
CA MET A 53 3.96 12.76 5.38
C MET A 53 5.36 13.37 5.31
N LYS A 54 5.45 14.63 4.88
CA LYS A 54 6.73 15.33 4.77
C LYS A 54 7.38 15.54 6.13
N GLU A 55 6.61 16.00 7.13
CA GLU A 55 7.11 16.29 8.48
C GLU A 55 7.56 15.01 9.21
N PHE A 56 6.88 13.88 8.98
CA PHE A 56 7.23 12.60 9.63
C PHE A 56 8.19 11.71 8.82
N GLY A 57 8.49 12.07 7.56
CA GLY A 57 9.46 11.35 6.74
C GLY A 57 8.92 10.09 6.06
N PHE A 58 7.61 10.03 5.78
CA PHE A 58 7.05 9.05 4.84
C PHE A 58 7.55 9.34 3.43
N VAL A 59 7.86 8.28 2.68
CA VAL A 59 8.48 8.37 1.35
C VAL A 59 7.44 8.36 0.24
N TYR A 60 6.36 7.60 0.40
CA TYR A 60 5.34 7.49 -0.65
C TYR A 60 3.91 7.36 -0.11
N ASP A 61 2.97 7.87 -0.90
CA ASP A 61 1.54 7.57 -0.79
C ASP A 61 1.16 6.59 -1.92
N ALA A 62 0.15 5.77 -1.66
CA ALA A 62 -0.41 4.84 -2.65
C ALA A 62 -1.95 4.89 -2.58
N SER A 63 -2.50 6.12 -2.60
CA SER A 63 -3.92 6.36 -2.38
C SER A 63 -4.62 7.05 -3.56
N MET A 64 -3.88 7.69 -4.46
CA MET A 64 -4.50 8.42 -5.58
C MET A 64 -4.82 7.47 -6.72
N VAL A 65 -6.09 7.45 -7.11
CA VAL A 65 -6.55 6.74 -8.31
C VAL A 65 -6.44 7.69 -9.50
N ALA A 66 -5.74 7.26 -10.54
CA ALA A 66 -5.75 7.95 -11.83
C ALA A 66 -6.99 7.52 -12.65
N PRO A 67 -7.55 8.40 -13.49
CA PRO A 67 -8.51 7.95 -14.50
C PRO A 67 -7.87 6.86 -15.37
N PHE A 68 -8.71 5.94 -15.84
CA PHE A 68 -8.29 4.96 -16.83
C PHE A 68 -7.58 5.62 -18.01
N SER A 69 -6.44 5.07 -18.39
CA SER A 69 -5.59 5.57 -19.46
C SER A 69 -4.81 4.45 -20.12
N ASN A 70 -4.53 4.62 -21.41
CA ASN A 70 -3.64 3.77 -22.17
C ASN A 70 -2.74 4.67 -23.03
N PRO A 71 -1.43 4.76 -22.75
CA PRO A 71 -0.69 3.98 -21.76
C PRO A 71 -1.02 4.34 -20.30
N PRO A 72 -0.82 3.42 -19.33
CA PRO A 72 -0.97 3.70 -17.90
C PRO A 72 0.10 4.68 -17.38
N ILE A 73 -0.15 5.29 -16.22
CA ILE A 73 0.72 6.33 -15.65
C ILE A 73 1.79 5.70 -14.75
N TRP A 74 3.04 6.09 -14.96
CA TRP A 74 4.15 5.77 -14.06
C TRP A 74 4.01 6.54 -12.73
N PRO A 75 4.46 5.97 -11.59
CA PRO A 75 4.59 6.73 -10.36
C PRO A 75 5.39 8.02 -10.57
N TYR A 76 5.05 9.04 -9.79
CA TYR A 76 5.64 10.37 -9.92
C TYR A 76 5.85 11.00 -8.55
N THR A 77 6.69 12.02 -8.46
CA THR A 77 6.83 12.81 -7.24
C THR A 77 5.85 13.97 -7.20
N LEU A 78 5.48 14.39 -6.00
CA LEU A 78 4.68 15.60 -5.76
C LEU A 78 5.56 16.87 -5.72
N ASP A 79 6.72 16.84 -6.37
CA ASP A 79 7.54 18.05 -6.61
C ASP A 79 6.75 19.06 -7.47
N TYR A 80 5.94 18.53 -8.41
CA TYR A 80 5.15 19.28 -9.37
C TYR A 80 3.67 18.90 -9.31
N LYS A 81 2.86 19.60 -10.09
CA LYS A 81 1.43 19.30 -10.25
C LYS A 81 1.25 17.88 -10.78
N MET A 82 0.25 17.17 -10.25
CA MET A 82 -0.16 15.85 -10.73
C MET A 82 -0.43 15.85 -12.25
N SER A 83 -0.02 14.77 -12.91
CA SER A 83 -0.15 14.57 -14.35
C SER A 83 -1.53 14.08 -14.79
N HIS A 84 -2.49 13.94 -13.87
CA HIS A 84 -3.85 13.50 -14.13
C HIS A 84 -4.88 14.24 -13.29
N ALA A 85 -6.15 14.11 -13.67
CA ALA A 85 -7.26 14.65 -12.90
C ALA A 85 -7.41 13.93 -11.55
N CYS A 86 -7.94 14.65 -10.55
CA CYS A 86 -8.29 14.06 -9.27
C CYS A 86 -9.56 13.22 -9.42
N THR A 87 -9.38 11.90 -9.60
CA THR A 87 -10.49 10.98 -9.89
C THR A 87 -11.16 10.48 -8.63
N GLY A 88 -12.49 10.56 -8.61
CA GLY A 88 -13.35 9.97 -7.59
C GLY A 88 -14.32 10.97 -6.98
N VAL A 89 -15.47 10.47 -6.50
CA VAL A 89 -16.53 11.31 -5.93
C VAL A 89 -16.05 11.95 -4.63
N ASN A 90 -16.10 13.28 -4.54
CA ASN A 90 -15.67 14.05 -3.37
C ASN A 90 -14.19 13.83 -2.97
N GLN A 91 -13.32 13.54 -3.93
CA GLN A 91 -11.87 13.46 -3.67
C GLN A 91 -11.25 14.85 -3.52
N ASN A 92 -10.19 14.92 -2.72
CA ASN A 92 -9.48 16.15 -2.44
C ASN A 92 -7.96 15.91 -2.59
N CYS A 93 -7.47 15.98 -3.82
CA CYS A 93 -6.06 15.74 -4.15
C CYS A 93 -5.18 16.96 -3.81
N PRO A 94 -3.87 16.79 -3.55
CA PRO A 94 -2.99 17.89 -3.16
C PRO A 94 -2.92 18.98 -4.24
N SER A 95 -2.82 20.23 -3.78
CA SER A 95 -2.70 21.41 -4.66
C SER A 95 -1.38 22.16 -4.51
N ARG A 96 -0.50 21.70 -3.60
CA ARG A 96 0.83 22.25 -3.34
C ARG A 96 1.90 21.22 -3.63
N SER A 97 3.13 21.68 -3.80
CA SER A 97 4.30 20.81 -3.97
C SER A 97 4.76 20.24 -2.63
N TYR A 98 4.94 18.92 -2.57
CA TYR A 98 5.54 18.19 -1.46
C TYR A 98 6.78 17.46 -1.96
N ARG A 99 7.89 18.19 -1.95
CA ARG A 99 9.10 17.72 -2.60
C ARG A 99 9.61 16.39 -2.04
N GLY A 100 10.00 15.48 -2.93
CA GLY A 100 10.53 14.17 -2.58
C GLY A 100 9.49 13.12 -2.16
N ILE A 101 8.22 13.48 -1.96
CA ILE A 101 7.15 12.49 -1.74
C ILE A 101 6.77 11.87 -3.07
N TRP A 102 6.75 10.54 -3.12
CA TRP A 102 6.31 9.75 -4.27
C TRP A 102 4.81 9.44 -4.18
N GLU A 103 4.11 9.47 -5.30
CA GLU A 103 2.78 8.90 -5.47
C GLU A 103 2.90 7.61 -6.27
N MET A 104 2.66 6.48 -5.61
CA MET A 104 2.48 5.17 -6.22
C MET A 104 1.06 5.07 -6.76
N VAL A 105 0.81 5.82 -7.84
CA VAL A 105 -0.51 6.02 -8.42
C VAL A 105 -1.22 4.70 -8.72
N ILE A 106 -2.50 4.65 -8.36
CA ILE A 106 -3.37 3.52 -8.64
C ILE A 106 -3.96 3.72 -10.04
N ASN A 107 -3.40 3.04 -11.03
CA ASN A 107 -3.98 2.94 -12.36
C ASN A 107 -5.22 2.05 -12.32
N GLN A 108 -6.36 2.53 -12.82
CA GLN A 108 -7.57 1.72 -12.87
C GLN A 108 -7.39 0.48 -13.77
N LEU A 109 -8.00 -0.62 -13.33
CA LEU A 109 -8.21 -1.81 -14.14
C LEU A 109 -9.44 -1.62 -15.00
N GLU A 110 -9.48 -2.28 -16.15
CA GLU A 110 -10.64 -2.38 -17.04
C GLU A 110 -11.17 -3.81 -17.03
N VAL A 111 -12.49 -3.93 -16.90
CA VAL A 111 -13.23 -5.19 -16.82
C VAL A 111 -14.51 -5.03 -17.63
N GLY A 112 -14.51 -5.51 -18.89
CA GLY A 112 -15.58 -5.21 -19.82
C GLY A 112 -15.69 -3.70 -20.05
N GLU A 113 -16.87 -3.14 -19.78
CA GLU A 113 -17.14 -1.69 -19.92
C GLU A 113 -16.87 -0.88 -18.63
N PHE A 114 -16.42 -1.54 -17.56
CA PHE A 114 -16.22 -0.92 -16.26
C PHE A 114 -14.74 -0.71 -15.94
N THR A 115 -14.46 0.29 -15.11
CA THR A 115 -13.12 0.54 -14.57
C THR A 115 -13.14 0.63 -13.05
N CYS A 116 -12.07 0.19 -12.40
CA CYS A 116 -11.98 0.03 -10.95
C CYS A 116 -10.55 0.26 -10.45
N GLY A 117 -10.39 0.90 -9.28
CA GLY A 117 -9.06 1.13 -8.69
C GLY A 117 -8.54 -0.07 -7.88
N MET A 118 -9.44 -0.80 -7.23
CA MET A 118 -9.15 -2.02 -6.48
C MET A 118 -9.83 -3.20 -7.18
N ILE A 119 -9.21 -4.38 -7.18
CA ILE A 119 -9.76 -5.58 -7.81
C ILE A 119 -11.11 -5.97 -7.20
N ASP A 120 -11.24 -5.88 -5.88
CA ASP A 120 -12.48 -6.16 -5.17
C ASP A 120 -13.57 -5.08 -5.34
N SER A 121 -13.24 -3.95 -5.99
CA SER A 121 -14.20 -2.89 -6.37
C SER A 121 -14.66 -2.97 -7.82
N CYS A 122 -14.08 -3.88 -8.61
CA CYS A 122 -14.57 -4.18 -9.95
C CYS A 122 -15.96 -4.84 -9.88
N PRO A 123 -16.76 -4.82 -10.96
CA PRO A 123 -18.08 -5.43 -10.98
C PRO A 123 -18.08 -6.85 -10.40
N SER A 124 -19.04 -7.12 -9.52
CA SER A 124 -19.23 -8.44 -8.93
C SER A 124 -19.85 -9.41 -9.94
N GLN A 125 -19.65 -10.72 -9.73
CA GLN A 125 -20.09 -11.85 -10.59
C GLN A 125 -19.12 -12.26 -11.72
N LEU A 126 -17.81 -12.18 -11.48
CA LEU A 126 -16.82 -12.80 -12.36
C LEU A 126 -16.70 -14.30 -12.03
N SER A 127 -16.48 -15.15 -13.04
CA SER A 127 -15.95 -16.50 -12.85
C SER A 127 -14.44 -16.48 -12.61
N GLY A 128 -13.83 -17.61 -12.21
CA GLY A 128 -12.37 -17.73 -12.13
C GLY A 128 -11.67 -17.46 -13.47
N GLU A 129 -12.28 -17.90 -14.58
CA GLU A 129 -11.77 -17.61 -15.93
C GLU A 129 -11.84 -16.11 -16.25
N ASP A 130 -12.95 -15.45 -15.90
CA ASP A 130 -13.08 -14.00 -16.07
C ASP A 130 -12.01 -13.24 -15.29
N VAL A 131 -11.71 -13.65 -14.06
CA VAL A 131 -10.65 -13.07 -13.25
C VAL A 131 -9.29 -13.24 -13.93
N TYR A 132 -8.95 -14.45 -14.39
CA TYR A 132 -7.69 -14.70 -15.09
C TYR A 132 -7.59 -13.85 -16.37
N ARG A 133 -8.66 -13.77 -17.17
CA ARG A 133 -8.72 -12.94 -18.38
C ARG A 133 -8.56 -11.47 -18.07
N MET A 134 -9.25 -10.96 -17.04
CA MET A 134 -9.14 -9.59 -16.56
C MET A 134 -7.69 -9.26 -16.15
N LEU A 135 -7.06 -10.09 -15.31
CA LEU A 135 -5.69 -9.88 -14.87
C LEU A 135 -4.71 -9.88 -16.05
N THR A 136 -4.87 -10.84 -16.97
CA THR A 136 -4.03 -10.96 -18.18
C THR A 136 -4.21 -9.76 -19.12
N HIS A 137 -5.45 -9.31 -19.34
CA HIS A 137 -5.77 -8.15 -20.17
C HIS A 137 -5.09 -6.89 -19.63
N ASN A 138 -5.27 -6.63 -18.34
CA ASN A 138 -4.69 -5.45 -17.69
C ASN A 138 -3.16 -5.55 -17.61
N PHE A 139 -2.59 -6.72 -17.35
CA PHE A 139 -1.15 -6.94 -17.43
C PHE A 139 -0.60 -6.60 -18.82
N LYS A 140 -1.23 -7.12 -19.89
CA LYS A 140 -0.82 -6.85 -21.27
C LYS A 140 -0.88 -5.37 -21.62
N ARG A 141 -1.88 -4.63 -21.11
CA ARG A 141 -1.95 -3.17 -21.29
C ARG A 141 -0.69 -2.48 -20.77
N HIS A 142 -0.17 -2.87 -19.61
CA HIS A 142 1.06 -2.32 -19.06
C HIS A 142 2.29 -2.84 -19.83
N TYR A 143 2.39 -4.16 -19.99
CA TYR A 143 3.55 -4.86 -20.53
C TYR A 143 3.85 -4.53 -22.00
N LEU A 144 2.81 -4.34 -22.83
CA LEU A 144 2.92 -4.06 -24.27
C LEU A 144 2.91 -2.57 -24.61
N SER A 145 2.79 -1.67 -23.61
CA SER A 145 2.85 -0.22 -23.81
C SER A 145 4.12 0.37 -23.18
N ASN A 146 3.99 1.23 -22.17
CA ASN A 146 5.10 1.94 -21.52
C ASN A 146 5.69 1.22 -20.29
N ARG A 147 5.21 0.00 -19.98
CA ARG A 147 5.66 -0.82 -18.84
C ARG A 147 5.55 -0.13 -17.47
N ALA A 148 4.62 0.82 -17.31
CA ALA A 148 4.30 1.37 -16.00
C ALA A 148 3.97 0.25 -15.00
N PRO A 149 4.38 0.34 -13.72
CA PRO A 149 4.12 -0.69 -12.72
C PRO A 149 2.66 -1.14 -12.71
N PHE A 150 2.44 -2.45 -12.84
CA PHE A 150 1.11 -3.03 -12.81
C PHE A 150 0.69 -3.32 -11.37
N GLY A 151 -0.10 -2.40 -10.79
CA GLY A 151 -0.56 -2.49 -9.41
C GLY A 151 -1.70 -3.48 -9.23
N LEU A 152 -1.52 -4.45 -8.34
CA LEU A 152 -2.55 -5.39 -7.91
C LEU A 152 -2.98 -5.07 -6.48
N TYR A 153 -4.16 -4.46 -6.34
CA TYR A 153 -4.67 -4.00 -5.05
C TYR A 153 -5.97 -4.71 -4.70
N PHE A 154 -5.99 -5.41 -3.56
CA PHE A 154 -7.12 -6.23 -3.12
C PHE A 154 -7.19 -6.32 -1.59
N HIS A 155 -8.38 -6.66 -1.10
CA HIS A 155 -8.56 -7.13 0.28
C HIS A 155 -8.48 -8.66 0.34
N ALA A 156 -7.86 -9.20 1.41
CA ALA A 156 -7.73 -10.66 1.60
C ALA A 156 -9.08 -11.40 1.59
N THR A 157 -10.17 -10.73 1.98
CA THR A 157 -11.53 -11.28 1.93
C THR A 157 -12.01 -11.63 0.53
N TRP A 158 -11.45 -11.00 -0.52
CA TRP A 158 -11.78 -11.30 -1.91
C TRP A 158 -11.39 -12.72 -2.30
N PHE A 159 -10.30 -13.24 -1.74
CA PHE A 159 -9.83 -14.62 -1.93
C PHE A 159 -10.59 -15.66 -1.10
N LYS A 160 -11.63 -15.28 -0.35
CA LYS A 160 -12.56 -16.26 0.21
C LYS A 160 -13.29 -17.05 -0.90
N ASN A 161 -13.39 -16.47 -2.10
CA ASN A 161 -13.76 -17.23 -3.28
C ASN A 161 -12.54 -18.01 -3.79
N ASN A 162 -12.60 -19.33 -3.67
CA ASN A 162 -11.50 -20.21 -4.07
C ASN A 162 -11.19 -20.13 -5.58
N ASP A 163 -12.20 -19.92 -6.43
CA ASP A 163 -11.97 -19.79 -7.88
C ASP A 163 -11.12 -18.56 -8.21
N TYR A 164 -11.28 -17.48 -7.44
CA TYR A 164 -10.48 -16.26 -7.61
C TYR A 164 -9.05 -16.47 -7.15
N LEU A 165 -8.86 -17.21 -6.05
CA LEU A 165 -7.52 -17.58 -5.58
C LEU A 165 -6.80 -18.47 -6.61
N GLN A 166 -7.46 -19.50 -7.14
CA GLN A 166 -6.87 -20.38 -8.15
C GLN A 166 -6.53 -19.62 -9.44
N ALA A 167 -7.44 -18.75 -9.91
CA ALA A 167 -7.19 -17.91 -11.08
C ALA A 167 -6.00 -16.96 -10.87
N PHE A 168 -5.89 -16.36 -9.68
CA PHE A 168 -4.78 -15.48 -9.33
C PHE A 168 -3.44 -16.21 -9.24
N LEU A 169 -3.41 -17.40 -8.61
CA LEU A 169 -2.21 -18.23 -8.54
C LEU A 169 -1.77 -18.67 -9.95
N HIS A 170 -2.70 -19.10 -10.80
CA HIS A 170 -2.39 -19.45 -12.18
C HIS A 170 -1.83 -18.26 -12.97
N PHE A 171 -2.43 -17.07 -12.81
CA PHE A 171 -1.90 -15.84 -13.39
C PHE A 171 -0.47 -15.54 -12.91
N MET A 172 -0.19 -15.69 -11.61
CA MET A 172 1.16 -15.51 -11.07
C MET A 172 2.16 -16.53 -11.62
N ASP A 173 1.78 -17.80 -11.74
CA ASP A 173 2.63 -18.85 -12.31
C ASP A 173 3.00 -18.57 -13.77
N ASP A 174 2.07 -18.00 -14.56
CA ASP A 174 2.36 -17.59 -15.93
C ASP A 174 3.29 -16.39 -16.02
N LEU A 175 3.13 -15.40 -15.14
CA LEU A 175 4.02 -14.25 -15.09
C LEU A 175 5.44 -14.62 -14.65
N GLN A 176 5.60 -15.57 -13.74
CA GLN A 176 6.92 -16.04 -13.29
C GLN A 176 7.73 -16.70 -14.41
N LYS A 177 7.08 -17.19 -15.47
CA LYS A 177 7.77 -17.74 -16.65
C LYS A 177 8.35 -16.66 -17.56
N LEU A 178 7.96 -15.39 -17.40
CA LEU A 178 8.47 -14.27 -18.18
C LEU A 178 9.78 -13.75 -17.56
N PRO A 179 10.90 -13.75 -18.31
CA PRO A 179 12.22 -13.43 -17.76
C PRO A 179 12.42 -11.95 -17.40
N ASP A 180 11.49 -11.09 -17.81
CA ASP A 180 11.53 -9.64 -17.63
C ASP A 180 10.36 -9.09 -16.81
N VAL A 181 9.72 -9.95 -16.01
CA VAL A 181 8.64 -9.58 -15.07
C VAL A 181 9.07 -9.89 -13.65
N TYR A 182 8.91 -8.90 -12.76
CA TYR A 182 9.33 -8.98 -11.37
C TYR A 182 8.21 -8.56 -10.44
N PHE A 183 7.97 -9.35 -9.40
CA PHE A 183 7.08 -9.01 -8.30
C PHE A 183 7.89 -8.29 -7.23
N VAL A 184 7.61 -7.00 -7.03
CA VAL A 184 8.39 -6.14 -6.14
C VAL A 184 7.48 -5.35 -5.22
N THR A 185 8.03 -4.89 -4.09
CA THR A 185 7.34 -3.94 -3.22
C THR A 185 7.30 -2.54 -3.85
N ASN A 186 6.40 -1.67 -3.38
CA ASN A 186 6.37 -0.26 -3.79
C ASN A 186 7.71 0.45 -3.55
N GLN A 187 8.36 0.15 -2.42
CA GLN A 187 9.68 0.70 -2.10
C GLN A 187 10.74 0.29 -3.12
N GLN A 188 10.75 -0.98 -3.53
CA GLN A 188 11.66 -1.49 -4.55
C GLN A 188 11.38 -0.87 -5.92
N ALA A 189 10.12 -0.66 -6.29
CA ALA A 189 9.76 0.06 -7.51
C ALA A 189 10.31 1.50 -7.49
N ILE A 190 10.19 2.22 -6.37
CA ILE A 190 10.77 3.56 -6.20
C ILE A 190 12.30 3.53 -6.28
N GLN A 191 12.95 2.55 -5.66
CA GLN A 191 14.41 2.40 -5.73
C GLN A 191 14.87 2.18 -7.18
N TRP A 192 14.16 1.36 -7.96
CA TRP A 192 14.42 1.20 -9.38
C TRP A 192 14.18 2.49 -10.17
N MET A 193 13.12 3.25 -9.89
CA MET A 193 12.87 4.54 -10.56
C MET A 193 13.93 5.60 -10.23
N ARG A 194 14.52 5.55 -9.03
CA ARG A 194 15.65 6.43 -8.64
C ARG A 194 16.96 6.05 -9.33
N GLN A 195 17.14 4.77 -9.65
CA GLN A 195 18.29 4.26 -10.37
C GLN A 195 17.85 3.25 -11.44
N PRO A 196 17.30 3.73 -12.59
CA PRO A 196 16.77 2.86 -13.62
C PRO A 196 17.85 1.89 -14.09
N THR A 197 17.58 0.60 -13.91
CA THR A 197 18.50 -0.49 -14.22
C THR A 197 17.86 -1.39 -15.25
N THR A 198 18.57 -1.69 -16.34
CA THR A 198 18.04 -2.57 -17.39
C THR A 198 17.90 -4.01 -16.88
N ASN A 199 17.05 -4.82 -17.52
CA ASN A 199 16.87 -6.22 -17.14
C ASN A 199 18.19 -7.01 -17.10
N SER A 200 19.09 -6.74 -18.05
CA SER A 200 20.42 -7.38 -18.10
C SER A 200 21.32 -7.04 -16.90
N GLN A 201 21.12 -5.87 -16.29
CA GLN A 201 21.92 -5.36 -15.17
C GLN A 201 21.18 -5.46 -13.83
N LEU A 202 19.93 -5.94 -13.82
CA LEU A 202 19.08 -5.88 -12.62
C LEU A 202 19.67 -6.64 -11.42
N HIS A 203 20.49 -7.65 -11.68
CA HIS A 203 21.26 -8.37 -10.65
C HIS A 203 22.26 -7.48 -9.88
N THR A 204 22.65 -6.33 -10.43
CA THR A 204 23.52 -5.35 -9.76
C THR A 204 22.73 -4.35 -8.91
N LEU A 205 21.41 -4.30 -9.03
CA LEU A 205 20.57 -3.40 -8.24
C LEU A 205 20.42 -3.95 -6.83
N GLU A 206 21.24 -3.45 -5.91
CA GLU A 206 21.27 -3.93 -4.52
C GLU A 206 19.90 -3.89 -3.83
N ALA A 207 19.09 -2.88 -4.13
CA ALA A 207 17.73 -2.71 -3.62
C ALA A 207 16.78 -3.89 -3.92
N TRP A 208 17.04 -4.63 -5.01
CA TRP A 208 16.26 -5.80 -5.40
C TRP A 208 16.95 -7.11 -5.02
N GLY A 209 18.12 -7.05 -4.38
CA GLY A 209 18.82 -8.22 -3.90
C GLY A 209 18.10 -8.90 -2.73
N CYS A 210 18.15 -10.23 -2.69
CA CYS A 210 17.54 -11.04 -1.62
C CYS A 210 18.42 -11.13 -0.36
N LYS A 211 19.14 -10.05 0.00
CA LYS A 211 20.02 -10.08 1.18
C LYS A 211 19.17 -10.21 2.43
N ILE A 212 19.48 -11.20 3.27
CA ILE A 212 18.82 -11.37 4.56
C ILE A 212 19.23 -10.18 5.45
N PRO A 213 18.28 -9.38 5.95
CA PRO A 213 18.60 -8.27 6.83
C PRO A 213 19.25 -8.79 8.12
N GLN A 214 20.25 -8.07 8.62
CA GLN A 214 20.82 -8.36 9.93
C GLN A 214 19.83 -7.92 11.00
N LEU A 215 19.16 -8.89 11.61
CA LEU A 215 18.14 -8.66 12.63
C LEU A 215 18.76 -8.62 14.04
N ASP A 216 18.39 -7.60 14.81
CA ASP A 216 18.66 -7.53 16.24
C ASP A 216 17.92 -8.66 16.97
N SER A 217 18.35 -8.98 18.19
CA SER A 217 17.70 -9.99 19.03
C SER A 217 16.20 -9.73 19.22
N ARG A 218 15.79 -8.46 19.37
CA ARG A 218 14.40 -8.03 19.52
C ARG A 218 13.56 -8.18 18.25
N GLU A 219 14.19 -8.20 17.08
CA GLU A 219 13.51 -8.25 15.78
C GLU A 219 13.23 -9.69 15.34
N LYS A 220 13.81 -10.67 16.04
CA LYS A 220 13.54 -12.08 15.81
C LYS A 220 12.13 -12.41 16.31
N VAL A 221 11.37 -13.06 15.46
CA VAL A 221 10.04 -13.58 15.82
C VAL A 221 10.15 -14.60 16.95
N CYS A 222 9.23 -14.50 17.90
CA CYS A 222 9.07 -15.48 18.97
C CYS A 222 8.35 -16.73 18.46
N ASN A 223 8.59 -17.88 19.09
CA ASN A 223 7.91 -19.13 18.74
C ASN A 223 6.43 -19.13 19.16
N ILE A 224 6.12 -18.49 20.29
CA ILE A 224 4.76 -18.36 20.82
C ILE A 224 4.55 -16.89 21.16
N ALA A 225 3.55 -16.28 20.50
CA ALA A 225 3.18 -14.90 20.77
C ALA A 225 2.39 -14.77 22.07
N ASN A 226 2.59 -13.65 22.77
CA ASN A 226 1.73 -13.25 23.87
C ASN A 226 0.34 -12.91 23.32
N THR A 227 -0.69 -13.39 24.01
CA THR A 227 -2.09 -13.08 23.71
C THR A 227 -2.61 -12.09 24.74
N CYS A 228 -2.61 -10.81 24.38
CA CYS A 228 -2.97 -9.72 25.28
C CYS A 228 -4.46 -9.42 25.16
N LYS A 229 -5.24 -9.77 26.19
CA LYS A 229 -6.64 -9.35 26.32
C LYS A 229 -6.68 -7.94 26.95
N LEU A 230 -6.95 -6.93 26.13
CA LEU A 230 -6.78 -5.52 26.49
C LEU A 230 -8.12 -4.79 26.44
N ARG A 231 -8.40 -3.97 27.44
CA ARG A 231 -9.58 -3.10 27.44
C ARG A 231 -9.35 -1.93 26.48
N SER A 232 -10.28 -1.68 25.57
CA SER A 232 -10.32 -0.44 24.77
C SER A 232 -11.31 0.54 25.40
N ARG A 233 -10.82 1.70 25.87
CA ARG A 233 -11.68 2.78 26.38
C ARG A 233 -12.60 3.33 25.30
N VAL A 234 -12.09 3.50 24.08
CA VAL A 234 -12.83 4.08 22.95
C VAL A 234 -13.93 3.15 22.46
N LEU A 235 -13.62 1.86 22.32
CA LEU A 235 -14.58 0.88 21.81
C LEU A 235 -15.46 0.28 22.92
N GLN A 236 -15.18 0.59 24.18
CA GLN A 236 -15.86 0.07 25.38
C GLN A 236 -15.97 -1.46 25.41
N GLN A 237 -14.99 -2.15 24.82
CA GLN A 237 -14.93 -3.60 24.73
C GLN A 237 -13.49 -4.10 24.83
N ASP A 238 -13.35 -5.41 25.08
CA ASP A 238 -12.05 -6.06 25.11
C ASP A 238 -11.61 -6.39 23.68
N ARG A 239 -10.31 -6.19 23.42
CA ARG A 239 -9.65 -6.49 22.14
C ARG A 239 -8.43 -7.35 22.42
N TYR A 240 -8.06 -8.16 21.43
CA TYR A 240 -6.88 -9.01 21.49
C TYR A 240 -5.76 -8.42 20.66
N LEU A 241 -4.57 -8.31 21.25
CA LEU A 241 -3.33 -7.97 20.57
C LEU A 241 -2.38 -9.17 20.68
N TYR A 242 -1.84 -9.60 19.56
CA TYR A 242 -0.85 -10.67 19.50
C TYR A 242 0.51 -10.04 19.22
N THR A 243 1.48 -10.29 20.10
CA THR A 243 2.82 -9.69 19.99
C THR A 243 3.86 -10.56 20.68
N CYS A 244 5.13 -10.47 20.24
CA CYS A 244 6.26 -11.07 20.94
C CYS A 244 6.76 -10.24 22.12
N ASN A 245 6.24 -9.01 22.26
CA ASN A 245 6.61 -8.10 23.33
C ASN A 245 5.68 -8.24 24.53
N GLU A 246 6.05 -7.60 25.64
CA GLU A 246 5.18 -7.52 26.82
C GLU A 246 3.83 -6.87 26.46
N CYS A 247 2.77 -7.41 27.05
CA CYS A 247 1.43 -6.87 26.85
C CYS A 247 1.35 -5.44 27.41
N PRO A 248 0.81 -4.47 26.64
CA PRO A 248 0.58 -3.12 27.16
C PRO A 248 -0.54 -3.13 28.22
N ALA A 249 -0.69 -2.04 28.96
CA ALA A 249 -1.73 -1.91 29.98
C ALA A 249 -3.13 -1.77 29.37
N GLN A 250 -3.23 -1.12 28.20
CA GLN A 250 -4.47 -0.95 27.46
C GLN A 250 -4.31 -1.21 25.97
N TYR A 251 -5.44 -1.31 25.28
CA TYR A 251 -5.45 -1.53 23.83
C TYR A 251 -4.90 -0.30 23.11
N PRO A 252 -3.80 -0.43 22.35
CA PRO A 252 -3.25 0.69 21.58
C PRO A 252 -4.28 1.29 20.64
N TRP A 253 -4.36 2.62 20.62
CA TRP A 253 -5.34 3.34 19.81
C TRP A 253 -4.83 4.75 19.45
N ILE A 254 -5.63 5.49 18.68
CA ILE A 254 -5.44 6.92 18.40
C ILE A 254 -5.20 7.67 19.72
N ARG A 255 -4.08 8.40 19.81
CA ARG A 255 -3.59 9.14 21.01
C ARG A 255 -3.22 8.28 22.23
N ASN A 256 -3.11 6.96 22.07
CA ASN A 256 -2.55 6.03 23.06
C ASN A 256 -1.88 4.86 22.31
N GLU A 257 -1.00 5.18 21.37
CA GLU A 257 -0.38 4.22 20.45
C GLU A 257 0.54 3.21 21.16
N PHE A 258 0.97 3.50 22.40
CA PHE A 258 1.79 2.61 23.21
C PHE A 258 0.99 1.84 24.28
N GLY A 259 -0.30 2.13 24.44
CA GLY A 259 -1.19 1.45 25.40
C GLY A 259 -0.74 1.59 26.86
N LEU A 260 -0.22 2.76 27.24
CA LEU A 260 0.35 3.03 28.56
C LEU A 260 -0.70 3.43 29.62
N GLU A 261 -1.71 4.19 29.19
CA GLU A 261 -2.75 4.75 30.07
C GLU A 261 -4.01 3.95 30.09
#